data_AF-A0A937YJ97-F1
#
_entry.id   AF-A0A937YJ97-F1
#
_cell.length_a   1.000
_cell.length_b   1.000
_cell.length_c   1.000
_cell.angle_alpha   90.00
_cell.angle_beta   90.00
_cell.angle_gamma   90.00
#
_symmetry.space_group_name_H-M   'P 1'
#
loop_
_entity.id
_entity.type
_entity.pdbx_description
1 polymer ?
#
loop_
_entity_poly.entity_id
_entity_poly.type
_entity_poly.pdbx_seq_one_letter_code
_entity_poly.pdbx_strand_id
1 'polypeptide(L)' 'MFEGFERRVVEVNGVAIHCRVGGKGQPVLLLHGYPQTHAMWHKV' A
#
# COMPACT_ATOMS: atom_id res chain seq x y z
N MET A 1 4.27 11.40 4.79
CA MET A 1 3.99 10.57 3.59
C MET A 1 2.93 9.55 3.96
N PHE A 2 1.78 9.55 3.28
CA PHE A 2 0.55 8.78 3.63
C PHE A 2 0.05 9.04 5.07
N GLU A 3 -0.29 10.30 5.37
CA GLU A 3 -0.93 10.67 6.64
C GLU A 3 -2.34 10.09 6.72
N GLY A 4 -2.73 9.55 7.88
CA GLY A 4 -4.03 8.88 8.06
C GLY A 4 -4.12 7.47 7.48
N PHE A 5 -3.05 6.94 6.87
CA PHE A 5 -2.99 5.55 6.40
C PHE A 5 -2.25 4.67 7.40
N GLU A 6 -2.84 3.52 7.72
CA GLU A 6 -2.25 2.47 8.53
C GLU A 6 -1.13 1.75 7.75
N ARG A 7 -0.01 1.48 8.43
CA ARG A 7 1.02 0.57 7.92
C ARG A 7 0.65 -0.85 8.30
N ARG A 8 0.63 -1.76 7.31
CA ARG A 8 0.42 -3.19 7.55
C ARG A 8 1.47 -4.03 6.84
N VAL A 9 1.71 -5.20 7.40
CA VAL A 9 2.38 -6.32 6.74
C VAL A 9 1.39 -7.46 6.72
N VAL A 10 1.11 -8.00 5.54
CA VAL A 10 0.14 -9.08 5.34
C VAL A 10 0.88 -10.33 4.92
N GLU A 11 0.73 -11.41 5.68
CA GLU A 11 1.26 -12.73 5.34
C GLU A 11 0.31 -13.44 4.38
N VAL A 12 0.78 -13.77 3.18
CA VAL A 12 0.02 -14.52 2.17
C VAL A 12 0.95 -15.52 1.50
N ASN A 13 0.58 -16.81 1.51
CA ASN A 13 1.35 -17.88 0.88
C ASN A 13 2.83 -17.92 1.31
N GLY A 14 3.12 -17.59 2.58
CA GLY A 14 4.48 -17.52 3.12
C GLY A 14 5.29 -16.29 2.67
N VAL A 15 4.64 -15.29 2.08
CA VAL A 15 5.25 -14.01 1.68
C VAL A 15 4.65 -12.87 2.50
N ALA A 16 5.54 -12.07 3.09
CA ALA A 16 5.19 -10.86 3.81
C ALA A 16 5.07 -9.67 2.84
N ILE A 17 3.86 -9.13 2.67
CA ILE A 17 3.59 -7.98 1.79
C ILE A 17 3.41 -6.72 2.62
N HIS A 18 4.31 -5.74 2.44
CA HIS A 18 4.17 -4.41 3.05
C HIS A 18 3.17 -3.55 2.27
N CYS A 19 2.20 -2.95 2.96
CA CYS A 19 1.21 -2.05 2.37
C CYS A 19 0.84 -0.86 3.27
N ARG A 20 0.18 0.13 2.67
CA ARG A 20 -0.49 1.24 3.37
C ARG A 20 -1.99 1.15 3.08
N VAL A 21 -2.81 1.24 4.13
CA VAL A 21 -4.27 1.07 4.04
C VAL A 21 -4.95 2.29 4.64
N GLY A 22 -5.87 2.91 3.91
CA GLY A 22 -6.58 4.11 4.34
C GLY A 22 -7.74 4.45 3.43
N GLY A 23 -8.55 5.43 3.84
CA GLY A 23 -9.77 5.81 3.15
C GLY A 23 -11.00 4.96 3.52
N LYS A 24 -12.13 5.27 2.89
CA LYS A 24 -13.42 4.59 3.05
C LYS A 24 -14.10 4.50 1.68
N GLY A 25 -14.84 3.42 1.42
CA GLY A 25 -15.54 3.21 0.15
C GLY A 25 -15.19 1.86 -0.49
N GLN A 26 -15.40 1.76 -1.81
CA GLN A 26 -15.03 0.55 -2.55
C GLN A 26 -13.51 0.34 -2.55
N PRO A 27 -13.03 -0.90 -2.40
CA PRO A 27 -11.60 -1.18 -2.31
C PRO A 27 -10.89 -0.94 -3.64
N VAL A 28 -9.71 -0.31 -3.57
CA VAL A 28 -8.81 -0.09 -4.70
C VAL A 28 -7.42 -0.58 -4.32
N LEU A 29 -6.76 -1.33 -5.22
CA LEU A 29 -5.40 -1.81 -5.04
C LEU A 29 -4.45 -1.05 -5.98
N LEU A 30 -3.43 -0.42 -5.40
CA LEU A 30 -2.38 0.28 -6.14
C LEU A 30 -1.09 -0.54 -6.10
N LEU A 31 -0.61 -0.96 -7.27
CA LEU A 31 0.65 -1.68 -7.44
C LEU A 31 1.67 -0.75 -8.07
N HIS A 32 2.88 -0.69 -7.48
CA HIS A 32 3.96 0.10 -8.05
C HIS A 32 4.68 -0.67 -9.17
N GLY A 33 5.44 0.07 -9.99
CA GLY A 33 6.32 -0.50 -11.01
C GLY A 33 7.79 -0.52 -10.59
N TYR A 34 8.64 -0.91 -11.53
CA TYR A 34 10.08 -0.75 -11.45
C TYR A 34 10.50 0.66 -11.93
N PRO A 35 11.51 1.33 -11.33
CA PRO A 35 12.33 0.96 -10.18
C PRO A 35 11.78 1.53 -8.85
N GLN A 36 10.46 1.62 -8.70
CA GLN A 36 9.81 2.34 -7.61
C GLN A 36 9.32 1.41 -6.50
N THR A 37 8.71 1.99 -5.46
CA THR A 37 7.98 1.28 -4.40
C THR A 37 6.58 1.90 -4.24
N HIS A 38 5.78 1.38 -3.30
CA HIS A 38 4.46 1.96 -2.96
C HIS A 38 4.49 3.48 -2.73
N ALA A 39 5.65 4.03 -2.33
CA ALA A 39 5.86 5.47 -2.13
C ALA A 39 5.57 6.32 -3.36
N MET A 40 5.56 5.78 -4.59
CA MET A 40 5.17 6.55 -5.78
C MET A 40 3.75 7.13 -5.69
N TRP A 41 2.87 6.49 -4.92
CA TRP A 41 1.48 6.87 -4.72
C TRP A 41 1.27 7.90 -3.60
N HIS A 42 2.31 8.50 -3.03
CA HIS A 42 2.15 9.35 -1.84
C HIS A 42 1.52 10.73 -2.08
N LYS A 43 1.35 11.14 -3.34
CA LYS A 43 0.78 12.45 -3.72
C LYS A 43 -0.66 12.35 -4.21
N VAL A 44 -1.20 11.14 -4.32
CA VAL A 44 -2.60 10.88 -4.68
C VAL A 44 -3.42 10.61 -3.44
#